data_AF-A0A3M7MKB9-F1
#
_entry.id   AF-A0A3M7MKB9-F1
#
_cell.length_a   1.000
_cell.length_b   1.000
_cell.length_c   1.000
_cell.angle_alpha   90.00
_cell.angle_beta   90.00
_cell.angle_gamma   90.00
#
_symmetry.space_group_name_H-M   'P 1'
#
loop_
_entity.id
_entity.type
_entity.pdbx_description
1 polymer ?
#
loop_
_entity_poly.entity_id
_entity_poly.type
_entity_poly.pdbx_seq_one_letter_code
_entity_poly.pdbx_strand_id
1 'polypeptide(L)'
;MAQLQQQQKLPTPSTSHLDFATIYEPAEDSFLFLDTLTSTAESAFLHSRFHQDTDTDTDTTRIVQADLSSALQRGCVDVLLFNPPYVPTESVPVPVTEDACGQMDRFERESQLLALSYAGGEDGMEVTERLLAEVPGALSARGAAYVLFCARNKAGEALKRLMAGEKWRAKTEGEEQWEWAAEVVGKTGGKGGWERLEIWRIWRRFSS
;
A
#
# COMPACT_ATOMS: atom_id res chain seq x y z
N MET A 1 43.10 10.42 -25.91
CA MET A 1 43.07 10.74 -24.46
C MET A 1 41.76 11.48 -24.18
N ALA A 2 40.69 10.77 -23.85
CA ALA A 2 39.40 11.38 -23.49
C ALA A 2 39.44 11.76 -22.01
N GLN A 3 39.28 13.06 -21.70
CA GLN A 3 39.12 13.52 -20.32
C GLN A 3 37.71 13.19 -19.85
N LEU A 4 37.59 12.33 -18.83
CA LEU A 4 36.35 12.13 -18.08
C LEU A 4 35.98 13.46 -17.40
N GLN A 5 34.87 14.07 -17.82
CA GLN A 5 34.24 15.15 -17.06
C GLN A 5 33.69 14.57 -15.75
N GLN A 6 34.28 14.96 -14.62
CA GLN A 6 33.72 14.67 -13.31
C GLN A 6 32.36 15.37 -13.20
N GLN A 7 31.30 14.57 -13.13
CA GLN A 7 29.94 15.02 -12.84
C GLN A 7 29.95 15.70 -11.47
N GLN A 8 29.82 17.04 -11.45
CA GLN A 8 29.68 17.80 -10.21
C GLN A 8 28.45 17.28 -9.46
N LYS A 9 28.68 16.59 -8.34
CA LYS A 9 27.60 16.29 -7.39
C LYS A 9 27.16 17.61 -6.79
N LEU A 10 25.91 17.98 -7.04
CA LEU A 10 25.26 19.07 -6.31
C LEU A 10 25.26 18.71 -4.81
N PRO A 11 25.53 19.68 -3.92
CA PRO A 11 25.48 19.45 -2.48
C PRO A 11 24.06 19.02 -2.08
N THR A 12 23.95 18.09 -1.14
CA THR A 12 22.66 17.67 -0.58
C THR A 12 21.91 18.92 -0.08
N PRO A 13 20.71 19.21 -0.60
CA PRO A 13 19.94 20.38 -0.18
C PRO A 13 19.64 20.31 1.33
N SER A 14 19.77 21.44 2.03
CA SER A 14 19.38 21.51 3.44
C SER A 14 17.87 21.63 3.56
N THR A 15 17.24 20.70 4.27
CA THR A 15 15.81 20.72 4.61
C THR A 15 15.53 21.42 5.94
N SER A 16 16.53 22.05 6.57
CA SER A 16 16.40 22.73 7.87
C SER A 16 15.39 23.89 7.91
N HIS A 17 14.90 24.32 6.74
CA HIS A 17 13.90 25.38 6.58
C HIS A 17 12.47 24.82 6.46
N LEU A 18 12.32 23.50 6.35
CA LEU A 18 11.03 22.84 6.30
C LEU A 18 10.48 22.73 7.72
N ASP A 19 9.25 23.21 7.91
CA ASP A 19 8.51 22.99 9.13
C ASP A 19 7.79 21.64 9.04
N PHE A 20 8.41 20.61 9.61
CA PHE A 20 7.86 19.24 9.66
C PHE A 20 6.57 19.14 10.50
N ALA A 21 6.12 20.22 11.16
CA ALA A 21 4.77 20.28 11.72
C ALA A 21 3.68 20.57 10.66
N THR A 22 4.08 20.92 9.44
CA THR A 22 3.18 21.23 8.31
C THR A 22 3.56 20.50 7.02
N ILE A 23 4.73 19.86 7.00
CA ILE A 23 5.31 19.18 5.85
C ILE A 23 5.49 17.71 6.21
N TYR A 24 4.69 16.90 5.56
CA TYR A 24 4.70 15.45 5.67
C TYR A 24 6.07 14.86 5.33
N GLU A 25 6.60 13.98 6.20
CA GLU A 25 7.84 13.26 5.94
C GLU A 25 7.54 11.95 5.16
N PRO A 26 8.13 11.73 3.97
CA PRO A 26 7.88 10.53 3.16
C PRO A 26 8.17 9.19 3.85
N ALA A 27 8.94 9.19 4.94
CA ALA A 27 9.28 7.98 5.69
C ALA A 27 8.19 7.58 6.70
N GLU A 28 7.25 8.47 7.05
CA GLU A 28 6.26 8.25 8.10
C GLU A 28 5.38 7.02 7.82
N ASP A 29 4.98 6.80 6.55
CA ASP A 29 4.22 5.61 6.15
C ASP A 29 4.97 4.32 6.46
N SER A 30 6.26 4.27 6.12
CA SER A 30 7.09 3.09 6.29
C SER A 30 7.28 2.78 7.78
N PHE A 31 7.53 3.81 8.60
CA PHE A 31 7.61 3.64 10.04
C PHE A 31 6.28 3.20 10.65
N LEU A 32 5.15 3.73 10.17
CA LEU A 32 3.84 3.30 10.63
C LEU A 32 3.60 1.82 10.32
N PHE A 33 3.99 1.32 9.15
CA PHE A 33 3.95 -0.12 8.85
C PHE A 33 4.81 -0.92 9.81
N LEU A 34 6.06 -0.50 10.03
CA LEU A 34 6.98 -1.20 10.94
C LEU A 34 6.43 -1.24 12.37
N ASP A 35 5.99 -0.12 12.92
CA ASP A 35 5.40 -0.02 14.25
C ASP A 35 4.15 -0.88 14.37
N THR A 36 3.31 -0.90 13.33
CA THR A 36 2.10 -1.72 13.29
C THR A 36 2.42 -3.21 13.32
N LEU A 37 3.29 -3.67 12.42
CA LEU A 37 3.64 -5.09 12.28
C LEU A 37 4.45 -5.61 13.48
N THR A 38 5.26 -4.75 14.10
CA THR A 38 6.05 -5.10 15.29
C THR A 38 5.28 -4.92 16.60
N SER A 39 4.05 -4.38 16.56
CA SER A 39 3.20 -4.29 17.73
C SER A 39 2.88 -5.68 18.29
N THR A 40 2.77 -5.79 19.62
CA THR A 40 2.51 -7.08 20.29
C THR A 40 1.25 -7.77 19.76
N ALA A 41 0.18 -7.00 19.50
CA ALA A 41 -1.08 -7.55 19.03
C ALA A 41 -0.98 -8.08 17.59
N GLU A 42 -0.33 -7.32 16.70
CA GLU A 42 -0.22 -7.70 15.30
C GLU A 42 0.79 -8.83 15.08
N SER A 43 1.93 -8.77 15.75
CA SER A 43 2.90 -9.87 15.77
C SER A 43 2.24 -11.17 16.27
N ALA A 44 1.42 -11.11 17.32
CA ALA A 44 0.67 -12.27 17.81
C ALA A 44 -0.36 -12.77 16.78
N PHE A 45 -1.10 -11.87 16.13
CA PHE A 45 -2.01 -12.23 15.05
C PHE A 45 -1.29 -12.97 13.91
N LEU A 46 -0.20 -12.39 13.39
CA LEU A 46 0.59 -12.98 12.31
C LEU A 46 1.16 -14.34 12.70
N HIS A 47 1.76 -14.47 13.89
CA HIS A 47 2.29 -15.75 14.37
C HIS A 47 1.22 -16.83 14.55
N SER A 48 0.03 -16.45 15.02
CA SER A 48 -1.08 -17.40 15.18
C SER A 48 -1.63 -17.88 13.84
N ARG A 49 -1.53 -17.04 12.81
CA ARG A 49 -2.15 -17.24 11.50
C ARG A 49 -1.24 -17.97 10.52
N PHE A 50 0.04 -17.67 10.58
CA PHE A 50 1.08 -18.22 9.72
C PHE A 50 1.98 -19.09 10.58
N HIS A 51 1.61 -20.36 10.73
CA HIS A 51 2.50 -21.35 11.33
C HIS A 51 3.76 -21.49 10.48
N GLN A 52 4.90 -21.77 11.13
CA GLN A 52 6.11 -22.15 10.42
C GLN A 52 5.87 -23.53 9.79
N ASP A 53 5.52 -23.55 8.51
CA ASP A 53 5.72 -24.74 7.71
C ASP A 53 7.24 -24.96 7.68
N THR A 54 7.70 -26.01 8.36
CA THR A 54 9.09 -26.42 8.24
C THR A 54 9.31 -26.85 6.80
N ASP A 55 10.23 -26.15 6.13
CA ASP A 55 10.96 -26.54 4.91
C ASP A 55 10.59 -25.77 3.61
N THR A 56 11.28 -24.66 3.37
CA THR A 56 12.33 -24.53 2.33
C THR A 56 12.81 -23.08 2.29
N ASP A 57 14.00 -22.87 2.83
CA ASP A 57 14.69 -21.58 2.87
C ASP A 57 15.08 -21.15 1.44
N THR A 58 14.14 -20.49 0.76
CA THR A 58 14.42 -19.77 -0.48
C THR A 58 13.90 -18.36 -0.31
N ASP A 59 14.65 -17.55 0.44
CA ASP A 59 14.51 -16.09 0.41
C ASP A 59 14.71 -15.61 -1.02
N THR A 60 13.60 -15.33 -1.70
CA THR A 60 13.61 -14.80 -3.07
C THR A 60 12.90 -13.46 -3.10
N THR A 61 13.67 -12.40 -3.28
CA THR A 61 13.13 -11.07 -3.55
C THR A 61 12.99 -10.90 -5.05
N ARG A 62 11.77 -10.66 -5.53
CA ARG A 62 11.49 -10.37 -6.94
C ARG A 62 10.88 -8.99 -7.07
N ILE A 63 11.35 -8.24 -8.06
CA ILE A 63 10.77 -6.95 -8.45
C ILE A 63 10.08 -7.16 -9.79
N VAL A 64 8.83 -6.77 -9.88
CA VAL A 64 8.01 -6.91 -11.08
C VAL A 64 7.33 -5.57 -11.35
N GLN A 65 7.45 -5.08 -12.58
CA GLN A 65 6.59 -3.99 -13.04
C GLN A 65 5.25 -4.59 -13.47
N ALA A 66 4.17 -4.20 -12.79
CA ALA A 66 2.83 -4.68 -13.07
C ALA A 66 1.78 -3.62 -12.73
N ASP A 67 0.58 -3.78 -13.29
CA ASP A 67 -0.60 -3.07 -12.82
C ASP A 67 -1.22 -3.83 -11.64
N LEU A 68 -1.02 -3.32 -10.42
CA LEU A 68 -1.48 -3.93 -9.17
C LEU A 68 -1.17 -5.44 -9.08
N SER A 69 -2.18 -6.29 -8.89
CA SER A 69 -1.99 -7.74 -8.73
C SER A 69 -1.97 -8.53 -10.04
N SER A 70 -1.94 -7.86 -11.21
CA SER A 70 -2.04 -8.53 -12.53
C SER A 70 -0.94 -9.56 -12.81
N ALA A 71 0.23 -9.42 -12.19
CA ALA A 71 1.32 -10.38 -12.32
C ALA A 71 1.27 -11.54 -11.29
N LEU A 72 0.26 -11.55 -10.42
CA LEU A 72 0.13 -12.53 -9.34
C LEU A 72 -0.89 -13.61 -9.70
N GLN A 73 -0.65 -14.83 -9.22
CA GLN A 73 -1.65 -15.88 -9.28
C GLN A 73 -2.78 -15.59 -8.28
N ARG A 74 -3.99 -16.05 -8.59
CA ARG A 74 -5.12 -15.90 -7.66
C ARG A 74 -4.86 -16.70 -6.39
N GLY A 75 -5.16 -16.11 -5.24
CA GLY A 75 -5.07 -16.76 -3.94
C GLY A 75 -3.66 -17.10 -3.48
N CYS A 76 -2.62 -16.49 -4.07
CA CYS A 76 -1.22 -16.82 -3.74
C CYS A 76 -0.61 -15.89 -2.68
N VAL A 77 -1.32 -14.84 -2.25
CA VAL A 77 -0.76 -13.83 -1.35
C VAL A 77 -1.17 -14.10 0.09
N ASP A 78 -0.20 -14.42 0.94
CA ASP A 78 -0.41 -14.57 2.38
C ASP A 78 -0.39 -13.24 3.12
N VAL A 79 0.56 -12.37 2.80
CA VAL A 79 0.64 -11.02 3.37
C VAL A 79 0.75 -10.04 2.23
N LEU A 80 -0.22 -9.11 2.16
CA LEU A 80 -0.21 -8.00 1.22
C LEU A 80 0.02 -6.71 2.00
N LEU A 81 1.05 -5.95 1.66
CA LEU A 81 1.27 -4.60 2.18
C LEU A 81 1.03 -3.61 1.05
N PHE A 82 0.25 -2.56 1.29
CA PHE A 82 0.02 -1.52 0.31
C PHE A 82 0.09 -0.13 0.93
N ASN A 83 1.10 0.62 0.50
CA ASN A 83 1.17 2.06 0.67
C ASN A 83 0.71 2.73 -0.64
N PRO A 84 -0.60 2.99 -0.83
CA PRO A 84 -1.12 3.55 -2.07
C PRO A 84 -0.65 4.99 -2.32
N PRO A 85 -0.79 5.53 -3.54
CA PRO A 85 -0.90 6.97 -3.73
C PRO A 85 -2.24 7.44 -3.13
N TYR A 86 -2.25 7.83 -1.86
CA TYR A 86 -3.48 8.16 -1.10
C TYR A 86 -3.82 9.64 -1.06
N VAL A 87 -3.02 10.52 -1.68
CA VAL A 87 -3.23 11.96 -1.62
C VAL A 87 -4.30 12.36 -2.64
N PRO A 88 -5.36 13.07 -2.24
CA PRO A 88 -6.40 13.51 -3.16
C PRO A 88 -5.86 14.49 -4.21
N THR A 89 -6.09 14.19 -5.48
CA THR A 89 -5.70 15.00 -6.64
C THR A 89 -6.86 15.08 -7.63
N GLU A 90 -6.75 15.93 -8.66
CA GLU A 90 -7.80 16.03 -9.69
C GLU A 90 -7.95 14.74 -10.52
N SER A 91 -6.85 14.01 -10.71
CA SER A 91 -6.83 12.73 -11.40
C SER A 91 -5.60 11.92 -11.00
N VAL A 92 -5.62 10.62 -11.29
CA VAL A 92 -4.44 9.76 -11.22
C VAL A 92 -3.56 9.98 -12.46
N PRO A 93 -2.26 10.24 -12.30
CA PRO A 93 -1.34 10.38 -13.43
C PRO A 93 -1.27 9.09 -14.25
N VAL A 94 -1.17 9.23 -15.58
CA VAL A 94 -0.99 8.07 -16.47
C VAL A 94 0.45 7.58 -16.36
N PRO A 95 0.70 6.26 -16.20
CA PRO A 95 2.04 5.71 -16.25
C PRO A 95 2.72 6.00 -17.60
N VAL A 96 3.99 6.42 -17.55
CA VAL A 96 4.75 6.70 -18.77
C VAL A 96 5.05 5.38 -19.49
N THR A 97 4.68 5.27 -20.77
CA THR A 97 5.12 4.15 -21.61
C THR A 97 6.57 4.34 -22.03
N GLU A 98 7.25 3.24 -22.33
CA GLU A 98 8.65 3.27 -22.80
C GLU A 98 8.83 4.15 -24.05
N ASP A 99 7.80 4.25 -24.91
CA ASP A 99 7.82 5.07 -26.11
C ASP A 99 7.78 6.58 -25.82
N ALA A 100 6.97 7.02 -24.85
CA ALA A 100 6.84 8.43 -24.45
C ALA A 100 8.06 8.93 -23.66
N CYS A 101 8.71 8.02 -22.94
CA CYS A 101 9.92 8.25 -22.18
C CYS A 101 11.04 8.88 -23.03
N GLY A 102 11.21 8.48 -24.30
CA GLY A 102 12.28 8.98 -25.17
C GLY A 102 12.15 10.46 -25.59
N GLN A 103 10.95 11.05 -25.43
CA GLN A 103 10.65 12.42 -25.88
C GLN A 103 10.58 13.46 -24.75
N MET A 104 10.44 13.01 -23.50
CA MET A 104 10.34 13.87 -22.34
C MET A 104 11.71 14.31 -21.83
N ASP A 105 11.80 15.53 -21.34
CA ASP A 105 12.97 15.94 -20.60
C ASP A 105 13.07 15.20 -19.25
N ARG A 106 14.27 15.19 -18.64
CA ARG A 106 14.51 14.47 -17.39
C ARG A 106 13.61 14.97 -16.25
N PHE A 107 13.35 16.27 -16.22
CA PHE A 107 12.60 16.91 -15.14
C PHE A 107 11.12 16.58 -15.21
N GLU A 108 10.52 16.61 -16.41
CA GLU A 108 9.15 16.19 -16.68
C GLU A 108 8.93 14.74 -16.27
N ARG A 109 9.87 13.86 -16.63
CA ARG A 109 9.82 12.45 -16.25
C ARG A 109 9.89 12.27 -14.72
N GLU A 110 10.83 12.94 -14.06
CA GLU A 110 10.98 12.86 -12.60
C GLU A 110 9.73 13.41 -11.88
N SER A 111 9.15 14.50 -12.37
CA SER A 111 7.91 15.06 -11.84
C SER A 111 6.73 14.10 -11.99
N GLN A 112 6.60 13.43 -13.13
CA GLN A 112 5.53 12.48 -13.37
C GLN A 112 5.69 11.20 -12.54
N LEU A 113 6.91 10.67 -12.40
CA LEU A 113 7.19 9.54 -11.53
C LEU A 113 6.90 9.86 -10.07
N LEU A 114 7.20 11.08 -9.62
CA LEU A 114 6.84 11.56 -8.29
C LEU A 114 5.31 11.66 -8.14
N ALA A 115 4.61 12.20 -9.13
CA ALA A 115 3.16 12.27 -9.08
C ALA A 115 2.52 10.89 -8.93
N LEU A 116 3.02 9.87 -9.64
CA LEU A 116 2.55 8.49 -9.53
C LEU A 116 2.70 7.90 -8.11
N SER A 117 3.63 8.40 -7.29
CA SER A 117 3.86 7.88 -5.94
C SER A 117 2.88 8.41 -4.90
N TYR A 118 2.22 9.55 -5.14
CA TYR A 118 1.33 10.17 -4.16
C TYR A 118 -0.09 10.45 -4.67
N ALA A 119 -0.27 10.74 -5.97
CA ALA A 119 -1.53 11.23 -6.53
C ALA A 119 -2.56 10.11 -6.71
N GLY A 120 -3.57 10.10 -5.84
CA GLY A 120 -4.60 9.07 -5.77
C GLY A 120 -5.93 9.40 -6.45
N GLY A 121 -6.04 10.57 -7.08
CA GLY A 121 -7.28 11.02 -7.72
C GLY A 121 -8.36 11.42 -6.72
N GLU A 122 -9.63 11.21 -7.07
CA GLU A 122 -10.77 11.59 -6.22
C GLU A 122 -10.68 10.94 -4.83
N ASP A 123 -10.73 11.79 -3.79
CA ASP A 123 -10.52 11.41 -2.38
C ASP A 123 -9.23 10.59 -2.11
N GLY A 124 -8.30 10.52 -3.07
CA GLY A 124 -7.09 9.71 -3.00
C GLY A 124 -7.33 8.20 -3.12
N MET A 125 -8.44 7.81 -3.76
CA MET A 125 -8.97 6.44 -3.67
C MET A 125 -9.09 5.70 -5.00
N GLU A 126 -8.81 6.34 -6.14
CA GLU A 126 -8.98 5.68 -7.46
C GLU A 126 -8.10 4.44 -7.62
N VAL A 127 -6.83 4.50 -7.19
CA VAL A 127 -5.91 3.35 -7.23
C VAL A 127 -6.24 2.35 -6.12
N THR A 128 -6.52 2.87 -4.91
CA THR A 128 -6.79 2.05 -3.73
C THR A 128 -8.04 1.18 -3.90
N GLU A 129 -9.12 1.73 -4.45
CA GLU A 129 -10.35 0.98 -4.69
C GLU A 129 -10.19 -0.12 -5.74
N ARG A 130 -9.35 0.12 -6.76
CA ARG A 130 -8.98 -0.91 -7.74
C ARG A 130 -8.30 -2.08 -7.05
N LEU A 131 -7.31 -1.82 -6.19
CA LEU A 131 -6.66 -2.89 -5.42
C LEU A 131 -7.66 -3.60 -4.52
N LEU A 132 -8.49 -2.86 -3.77
CA LEU A 132 -9.48 -3.46 -2.88
C LEU A 132 -10.44 -4.38 -3.68
N ALA A 133 -10.83 -4.03 -4.89
CA ALA A 133 -11.66 -4.90 -5.74
C ALA A 133 -10.97 -6.22 -6.18
N GLU A 134 -9.62 -6.26 -6.12
CA GLU A 134 -8.78 -7.42 -6.42
C GLU A 134 -8.44 -8.27 -5.18
N VAL A 135 -8.45 -7.68 -3.98
CA VAL A 135 -8.12 -8.35 -2.69
C VAL A 135 -8.80 -9.72 -2.52
N PRO A 136 -10.12 -9.89 -2.78
CA PRO A 136 -10.76 -11.19 -2.63
C PRO A 136 -10.19 -12.30 -3.51
N GLY A 137 -9.61 -11.94 -4.66
CA GLY A 137 -8.98 -12.86 -5.60
C GLY A 137 -7.46 -12.99 -5.41
N ALA A 138 -6.80 -12.00 -4.81
CA ALA A 138 -5.36 -12.00 -4.59
C ALA A 138 -4.96 -12.80 -3.34
N LEU A 139 -5.67 -12.61 -2.22
CA LEU A 139 -5.32 -13.22 -0.95
C LEU A 139 -5.59 -14.72 -0.90
N SER A 140 -4.65 -15.47 -0.30
CA SER A 140 -4.84 -16.86 0.09
C SER A 140 -5.93 -16.99 1.15
N ALA A 141 -6.38 -18.22 1.46
CA ALA A 141 -7.42 -18.44 2.47
C ALA A 141 -7.01 -17.94 3.87
N ARG A 142 -5.71 -18.07 4.21
CA ARG A 142 -5.14 -17.57 5.46
C ARG A 142 -4.71 -16.11 5.41
N GLY A 143 -4.66 -15.52 4.21
CA GLY A 143 -4.00 -14.26 3.95
C GLY A 143 -4.64 -13.03 4.57
N ALA A 144 -3.81 -12.00 4.76
CA ALA A 144 -4.19 -10.70 5.28
C ALA A 144 -3.58 -9.57 4.44
N ALA A 145 -4.37 -8.52 4.20
CA ALA A 145 -3.90 -7.29 3.56
C ALA A 145 -3.82 -6.15 4.58
N TYR A 146 -2.77 -5.35 4.49
CA TYR A 146 -2.56 -4.13 5.27
C TYR A 146 -2.48 -2.96 4.31
N VAL A 147 -3.46 -2.06 4.40
CA VAL A 147 -3.58 -0.92 3.48
C VAL A 147 -3.54 0.36 4.29
N LEU A 148 -2.69 1.29 3.87
CA LEU A 148 -2.54 2.60 4.48
C LEU A 148 -3.57 3.59 3.89
N PHE A 149 -4.15 4.41 4.75
CA PHE A 149 -5.10 5.45 4.39
C PHE A 149 -4.80 6.72 5.17
N CYS A 150 -5.03 7.88 4.56
CA CYS A 150 -5.18 9.15 5.25
C CYS A 150 -6.65 9.43 5.61
N ALA A 151 -6.89 10.37 6.53
CA ALA A 151 -8.23 10.75 6.96
C ALA A 151 -9.18 11.13 5.80
N ARG A 152 -8.66 11.74 4.72
CA ARG A 152 -9.47 12.14 3.56
C ARG A 152 -9.98 10.98 2.73
N ASN A 153 -9.33 9.81 2.81
CA ASN A 153 -9.75 8.63 2.05
C ASN A 153 -11.05 8.01 2.57
N LYS A 154 -11.52 8.40 3.77
CA LYS A 154 -12.76 7.89 4.39
C LYS A 154 -12.80 6.35 4.38
N ALA A 155 -11.69 5.71 4.73
CA ALA A 155 -11.45 4.27 4.58
C ALA A 155 -12.60 3.39 5.10
N GLY A 156 -13.16 3.72 6.27
CA GLY A 156 -14.29 2.97 6.84
C GLY A 156 -15.56 2.99 5.98
N GLU A 157 -15.88 4.13 5.34
CA GLU A 157 -17.03 4.22 4.42
C GLU A 157 -16.76 3.46 3.13
N ALA A 158 -15.56 3.62 2.56
CA ALA A 158 -15.15 2.94 1.34
C ALA A 158 -15.14 1.41 1.51
N LEU A 159 -14.52 0.91 2.58
CA LEU A 159 -14.50 -0.52 2.89
C LEU A 159 -15.90 -1.06 3.14
N LYS A 160 -16.73 -0.37 3.94
CA LYS A 160 -18.12 -0.79 4.16
C LYS A 160 -18.91 -0.89 2.85
N ARG A 161 -18.74 0.06 1.94
CA ARG A 161 -19.38 0.07 0.62
C ARG A 161 -18.88 -1.09 -0.26
N LEU A 162 -17.56 -1.27 -0.36
CA LEU A 162 -16.94 -2.30 -1.20
C LEU A 162 -17.27 -3.71 -0.69
N MET A 163 -17.18 -3.91 0.62
CA MET A 163 -17.45 -5.20 1.27
C MET A 163 -18.92 -5.61 1.25
N ALA A 164 -19.85 -4.70 0.92
CA ALA A 164 -21.24 -5.05 0.66
C ALA A 164 -21.45 -5.76 -0.71
N GLY A 165 -20.44 -5.74 -1.58
CA GLY A 165 -20.50 -6.35 -2.91
C GLY A 165 -20.45 -7.88 -2.90
N GLU A 166 -20.84 -8.49 -4.02
CA GLU A 166 -20.94 -9.96 -4.16
C GLU A 166 -19.61 -10.70 -3.89
N LYS A 167 -18.48 -10.13 -4.33
CA LYS A 167 -17.13 -10.70 -4.11
C LYS A 167 -16.75 -10.83 -2.63
N TRP A 168 -17.39 -10.06 -1.77
CA TRP A 168 -17.09 -9.95 -0.34
C TRP A 168 -18.14 -10.60 0.56
N ARG A 169 -19.10 -11.32 -0.03
CA ARG A 169 -20.08 -12.08 0.78
C ARG A 169 -19.36 -13.15 1.60
N ALA A 170 -19.85 -13.35 2.82
CA ALA A 170 -19.49 -14.50 3.62
C ALA A 170 -19.74 -15.80 2.82
N LYS A 171 -18.87 -16.77 3.01
CA LYS A 171 -18.95 -18.05 2.32
C LYS A 171 -18.92 -19.19 3.33
N THR A 172 -19.54 -20.28 2.92
CA THR A 172 -19.46 -21.57 3.60
C THR A 172 -18.84 -22.53 2.60
N GLU A 173 -17.66 -23.04 2.92
CA GLU A 173 -16.94 -24.03 2.12
C GLU A 173 -16.76 -25.29 2.98
N GLY A 174 -17.56 -26.32 2.70
CA GLY A 174 -17.59 -27.53 3.55
C GLY A 174 -18.19 -27.22 4.93
N GLU A 175 -17.45 -27.57 5.98
CA GLU A 175 -17.83 -27.32 7.38
C GLU A 175 -17.37 -25.93 7.88
N GLU A 176 -16.51 -25.23 7.12
CA GLU A 176 -15.96 -23.95 7.52
C GLU A 176 -16.81 -22.80 6.99
N GLN A 177 -17.25 -21.94 7.91
CA GLN A 177 -17.90 -20.67 7.59
C GLN A 177 -16.92 -19.53 7.87
N TRP A 178 -16.85 -18.57 6.94
CA TRP A 178 -16.03 -17.38 7.12
C TRP A 178 -16.67 -16.16 6.50
N GLU A 179 -16.26 -15.00 7.01
CA GLU A 179 -16.64 -13.69 6.49
C GLU A 179 -15.41 -12.78 6.37
N TRP A 180 -15.52 -11.72 5.59
CA TRP A 180 -14.46 -10.72 5.54
C TRP A 180 -14.55 -9.79 6.75
N ALA A 181 -13.40 -9.53 7.37
CA ALA A 181 -13.23 -8.57 8.44
C ALA A 181 -12.25 -7.48 8.00
N ALA A 182 -12.46 -6.27 8.51
CA ALA A 182 -11.54 -5.16 8.35
C ALA A 182 -11.50 -4.32 9.64
N GLU A 183 -10.31 -3.99 10.12
CA GLU A 183 -10.14 -3.17 11.32
C GLU A 183 -8.87 -2.32 11.26
N VAL A 184 -8.84 -1.23 12.04
CA VAL A 184 -7.63 -0.42 12.16
C VAL A 184 -6.67 -1.05 13.15
N VAL A 185 -5.44 -1.30 12.70
CA VAL A 185 -4.38 -1.94 13.48
C VAL A 185 -3.19 -1.01 13.75
N GLY A 186 -3.09 0.11 13.04
CA GLY A 186 -2.06 1.14 13.23
C GLY A 186 -2.60 2.54 12.99
N LYS A 187 -2.13 3.53 13.75
CA LYS A 187 -2.52 4.95 13.60
C LYS A 187 -1.36 5.89 13.95
N THR A 188 -1.27 7.03 13.28
CA THR A 188 -0.40 8.14 13.72
C THR A 188 -1.10 8.98 14.81
N GLY A 189 -0.32 9.49 15.76
CA GLY A 189 -0.80 10.20 16.96
C GLY A 189 -0.97 11.72 16.83
N GLY A 190 -0.85 12.29 15.63
CA GLY A 190 -0.70 13.74 15.42
C GLY A 190 -1.92 14.62 15.78
N LYS A 191 -1.65 15.76 16.45
CA LYS A 191 -2.56 16.91 16.61
C LYS A 191 -2.38 17.88 15.43
N GLY A 192 -2.71 17.45 14.21
CA GLY A 192 -2.65 18.25 13.00
C GLY A 192 -3.69 17.76 12.00
N GLY A 193 -4.57 18.63 11.53
CA GLY A 193 -5.85 18.27 10.89
C GLY A 193 -5.81 17.52 9.55
N TRP A 194 -4.63 17.12 9.05
CA TRP A 194 -4.45 16.50 7.73
C TRP A 194 -3.58 15.21 7.75
N GLU A 195 -2.98 14.84 8.89
CA GLU A 195 -1.92 13.81 8.99
C GLU A 195 -2.33 12.55 9.76
N ARG A 196 -3.63 12.33 9.96
CA ARG A 196 -4.07 11.07 10.57
C ARG A 196 -4.00 9.97 9.52
N LEU A 197 -2.95 9.18 9.60
CA LEU A 197 -2.76 7.96 8.86
C LEU A 197 -3.28 6.79 9.67
N GLU A 198 -3.89 5.83 8.98
CA GLU A 198 -4.42 4.61 9.55
C GLU A 198 -4.01 3.42 8.67
N ILE A 199 -3.56 2.34 9.29
CA ILE A 199 -3.35 1.05 8.63
C ILE A 199 -4.54 0.15 8.95
N TRP A 200 -5.25 -0.26 7.92
CA TRP A 200 -6.36 -1.20 8.01
C TRP A 200 -5.89 -2.60 7.64
N ARG A 201 -6.15 -3.56 8.52
CA ARG A 201 -5.99 -5.00 8.24
C ARG A 201 -7.30 -5.52 7.67
N ILE A 202 -7.23 -6.28 6.58
CA ILE A 202 -8.37 -6.92 5.90
C ILE A 202 -8.07 -8.41 5.76
N TRP A 203 -8.95 -9.28 6.25
CA TRP A 203 -8.71 -10.73 6.25
C TRP A 203 -10.02 -11.53 6.30
N ARG A 204 -9.94 -12.85 6.10
CA ARG A 204 -11.07 -13.76 6.31
C ARG A 204 -11.15 -14.19 7.77
N ARG A 205 -12.24 -13.87 8.45
CA ARG A 205 -12.52 -14.35 9.81
C ARG A 205 -13.34 -15.62 9.74
N PHE A 206 -12.73 -16.73 10.16
CA PHE A 206 -13.40 -18.01 10.27
C PHE A 206 -14.24 -18.05 11.54
N SER A 207 -15.46 -18.54 11.42
CA SER A 207 -16.33 -18.87 12.54
C SER A 207 -15.86 -20.21 13.11
N SER A 208 -15.46 -20.20 14.38
CA SER A 208 -15.21 -21.41 15.17
C SER A 208 -16.50 -22.16 15.49
#